data_AF-A0AAW2KN08-F1
#
_entry.id   AF-A0AAW2KN08-F1
#
_cell.length_a   1.000
_cell.length_b   1.000
_cell.length_c   1.000
_cell.angle_alpha   90.00
_cell.angle_beta   90.00
_cell.angle_gamma   90.00
#
_symmetry.space_group_name_H-M   'P 1'
#
loop_
_entity.id
_entity.type
_entity.pdbx_description
1 polymer ?
#
loop_
_entity_poly.entity_id
_entity_poly.type
_entity_poly.pdbx_seq_one_letter_code
_entity_poly.pdbx_strand_id
1 'polypeptide(L)'
;MCVDYHALNKVSIKNKYPIPNAIDLFDKLTKSKYYTKIGLRSGYWQVGVARGDEPKTTCVMRYGSFEFLVMTFGLTNAPATFCNLTNDVLYEYLDRFVVVYLDDIVITLKH
;
A
#
# COMPACT_ATOMS: atom_id res chain seq x y z
N MET A 1 13.80 2.73 -10.73
CA MET A 1 13.76 1.47 -11.50
C MET A 1 12.32 1.01 -11.54
N CYS A 2 11.77 0.73 -12.73
CA CYS A 2 10.40 0.26 -12.91
C CYS A 2 10.48 -1.11 -13.58
N VAL A 3 9.81 -2.11 -12.99
CA VAL A 3 9.78 -3.49 -13.49
C VAL A 3 8.41 -3.72 -14.09
N ASP A 4 8.37 -4.25 -15.32
CA ASP A 4 7.10 -4.57 -15.97
C ASP A 4 6.54 -5.88 -15.39
N TYR A 5 5.56 -5.73 -14.49
CA TYR A 5 4.82 -6.84 -13.92
C TYR A 5 3.50 -7.13 -14.64
N HIS A 6 3.22 -6.59 -15.83
CA HIS A 6 1.92 -6.80 -16.51
C HIS A 6 1.58 -8.28 -16.70
N ALA A 7 2.54 -9.12 -17.08
CA ALA A 7 2.33 -10.56 -17.22
C ALA A 7 2.04 -11.23 -15.87
N LEU A 8 2.84 -10.92 -14.85
CA LEU A 8 2.66 -11.43 -13.49
C LEU A 8 1.31 -11.02 -12.89
N ASN A 9 0.92 -9.77 -13.11
CA ASN A 9 -0.32 -9.18 -12.63
C ASN A 9 -1.58 -9.84 -13.23
N LYS A 10 -1.48 -10.37 -14.45
CA LYS A 10 -2.59 -11.09 -15.10
C LYS A 10 -2.85 -12.47 -14.50
N VAL A 11 -1.78 -13.14 -14.05
CA VAL A 11 -1.86 -14.50 -13.47
C VAL A 11 -1.99 -14.49 -11.94
N SER A 12 -1.74 -13.34 -11.31
CA SER A 12 -1.86 -13.16 -9.87
C SER A 12 -3.33 -13.11 -9.43
N ILE A 13 -3.65 -13.83 -8.35
CA ILE A 13 -4.95 -13.71 -7.69
C ILE A 13 -5.02 -12.33 -7.03
N LYS A 14 -6.01 -11.53 -7.43
CA LYS A 14 -6.19 -10.17 -6.90
C LYS A 14 -6.65 -10.22 -5.45
N ASN A 15 -5.95 -9.50 -4.59
CA ASN A 15 -6.39 -9.26 -3.23
C ASN A 15 -7.69 -8.42 -3.27
N LYS A 16 -8.75 -8.94 -2.66
CA LYS A 16 -10.08 -8.30 -2.60
C LYS A 16 -10.25 -7.38 -1.40
N TYR A 17 -9.16 -7.05 -0.70
CA TYR A 17 -9.20 -6.09 0.40
C TYR A 17 -9.82 -4.77 -0.10
N PRO A 18 -10.86 -4.26 0.58
CA PRO A 18 -11.54 -3.05 0.15
C PRO A 18 -10.58 -1.87 0.30
N ILE A 19 -10.18 -1.30 -0.84
CA ILE A 19 -9.47 -0.02 -0.83
C ILE A 19 -10.54 1.06 -0.65
N PRO A 20 -10.44 1.90 0.39
CA PRO A 20 -11.45 2.90 0.67
C PRO A 20 -11.52 3.92 -0.48
N ASN A 21 -12.75 4.32 -0.83
CA ASN A 21 -12.97 5.31 -1.88
C ASN A 21 -12.51 6.68 -1.40
N ALA A 22 -11.78 7.41 -2.25
CA ALA A 22 -11.30 8.75 -1.95
C ALA A 22 -12.45 9.70 -1.53
N ILE A 23 -13.64 9.59 -2.12
CA ILE A 23 -14.80 10.42 -1.77
C ILE A 23 -15.22 10.16 -0.31
N ASP A 24 -15.37 8.90 0.08
CA ASP A 24 -15.75 8.52 1.45
C ASP A 24 -14.71 8.99 2.48
N LEU A 25 -13.42 8.99 2.09
CA LEU A 25 -12.35 9.58 2.88
C LEU A 25 -12.54 11.10 3.05
N PHE A 26 -12.77 11.85 1.96
CA PHE A 26 -12.93 13.29 2.00
C PHE A 26 -14.13 13.72 2.87
N ASP A 27 -15.23 12.98 2.84
CA ASP A 27 -16.39 13.24 3.70
C ASP A 27 -16.04 13.11 5.20
N LYS A 28 -15.18 12.15 5.56
CA LYS A 28 -14.67 12.01 6.93
C LYS A 28 -13.74 13.18 7.31
N LEU A 29 -12.94 13.67 6.36
CA LEU A 29 -12.02 14.79 6.56
C LEU A 29 -12.75 16.13 6.70
N THR A 30 -13.87 16.33 5.99
CA THR A 30 -14.62 17.60 5.94
C THR A 30 -15.17 18.01 7.32
N LYS A 31 -15.36 17.03 8.23
CA LYS A 31 -15.81 17.27 9.60
C LYS A 31 -14.69 17.71 10.56
N SER A 32 -13.45 17.80 10.09
CA SER A 32 -12.27 18.09 10.93
C SER A 32 -11.67 19.44 10.59
N LYS A 33 -11.23 20.19 11.60
CA LYS A 33 -10.68 21.54 11.43
C LYS A 33 -9.20 21.52 11.02
N TYR A 34 -8.47 20.50 11.46
CA TYR A 34 -7.06 20.32 11.17
C TYR A 34 -6.79 18.90 10.66
N TYR A 35 -5.93 18.80 9.67
CA TYR A 35 -5.47 17.53 9.12
C TYR A 35 -3.95 17.56 8.92
N THR A 36 -3.32 16.41 9.16
CA THR A 36 -1.92 16.16 8.85
C THR A 36 -1.86 14.95 7.94
N LYS A 37 -1.21 15.11 6.79
CA LYS A 37 -0.93 14.02 5.86
C LYS A 37 0.50 13.53 6.11
N ILE A 38 0.64 12.25 6.40
CA ILE A 38 1.92 11.54 6.50
C ILE A 38 2.03 10.66 5.27
N GLY A 39 2.92 11.03 4.34
CA GLY A 39 3.29 10.17 3.22
C GLY A 39 4.42 9.25 3.65
N LEU A 40 4.22 7.93 3.55
CA LEU A 40 5.28 6.98 3.89
C LEU A 40 6.29 6.92 2.75
N ARG A 41 7.50 7.43 3.01
CA ARG A 41 8.59 7.41 2.02
C ARG A 41 8.89 5.96 1.65
N SER A 42 8.64 5.62 0.38
CA SER A 42 8.79 4.25 -0.12
C SER A 42 7.97 3.24 0.68
N GLY A 43 6.73 3.56 1.06
CA GLY A 43 5.90 2.71 1.93
C GLY A 43 5.86 1.23 1.52
N TYR A 44 5.68 0.93 0.24
CA TYR A 44 5.68 -0.45 -0.24
C TYR A 44 7.00 -1.18 0.01
N TRP A 45 8.14 -0.49 -0.07
CA TRP A 45 9.47 -1.07 0.16
C TRP A 45 9.72 -1.43 1.63
N GLN A 46 8.83 -1.02 2.54
CA GLN A 46 8.87 -1.41 3.95
C GLN A 46 8.14 -2.74 4.20
N VAL A 47 7.37 -3.23 3.22
CA VAL A 47 6.63 -4.50 3.31
C VAL A 47 7.44 -5.61 2.67
N GLY A 48 7.72 -6.67 3.43
CA GLY A 48 8.41 -7.86 2.91
C GLY A 48 7.55 -8.63 1.90
N VAL A 49 8.19 -9.19 0.87
CA VAL A 49 7.54 -10.21 0.03
C VAL A 49 7.31 -11.46 0.87
N ALA A 50 6.19 -12.14 0.65
CA ALA A 50 5.90 -13.38 1.35
C ALA A 50 6.98 -14.44 1.07
N ARG A 51 7.36 -15.21 2.08
CA ARG A 51 8.37 -16.26 1.94
C ARG A 51 7.93 -17.30 0.91
N GLY A 52 8.76 -17.55 -0.10
CA GLY A 52 8.48 -18.40 -1.25
C GLY A 52 7.96 -17.66 -2.49
N ASP A 53 7.57 -16.39 -2.35
CA ASP A 53 7.08 -15.55 -3.46
C ASP A 53 8.18 -14.60 -4.00
N GLU A 54 9.35 -14.54 -3.38
CA GLU A 54 10.49 -13.72 -3.82
C GLU A 54 10.86 -14.00 -5.29
N PRO A 55 10.93 -15.25 -5.78
CA PRO A 55 11.25 -15.54 -7.18
C PRO A 55 10.23 -14.98 -8.17
N LYS A 56 8.98 -14.76 -7.75
CA LYS A 56 7.93 -14.15 -8.60
C LYS A 56 8.23 -12.70 -8.90
N THR A 57 9.04 -12.04 -8.06
CA THR A 57 9.44 -10.64 -8.24
C THR A 57 10.74 -10.49 -9.02
N THR A 58 11.23 -11.56 -9.66
CA THR A 58 12.47 -11.51 -10.45
C THR A 58 12.41 -10.41 -11.51
N CYS A 59 13.41 -9.53 -11.48
CA CYS A 59 13.68 -8.56 -12.53
C CYS A 59 14.96 -8.93 -13.28
N VAL A 60 14.91 -8.84 -14.61
CA VAL A 60 16.06 -9.10 -15.48
C VAL A 60 16.71 -7.77 -15.84
N MET A 61 18.00 -7.66 -15.54
CA MET A 61 18.85 -6.53 -15.90
C MET A 61 19.91 -6.99 -16.91
N ARG A 62 20.65 -6.03 -17.49
CA ARG A 62 21.66 -6.29 -18.53
C ARG A 62 22.72 -7.33 -18.13
N TYR A 63 23.01 -7.45 -16.84
CA TYR A 63 24.11 -8.29 -16.32
C TYR A 63 23.64 -9.38 -15.34
N GLY A 64 22.34 -9.64 -15.24
CA GLY A 64 21.82 -10.67 -14.34
C GLY A 64 20.35 -10.51 -13.99
N SER A 65 19.82 -11.50 -13.30
CA SER A 65 18.47 -11.50 -12.71
C SER A 65 18.56 -11.29 -11.20
N PHE A 66 17.67 -10.45 -10.67
CA PHE A 66 17.60 -10.15 -9.25
C PHE A 66 16.17 -10.29 -8.75
N GLU A 67 16.01 -10.79 -7.53
CA GLU A 67 14.73 -10.91 -6.84
C GLU A 67 14.57 -9.79 -5.82
N PHE A 68 13.33 -9.32 -5.61
CA PHE A 68 13.06 -8.39 -4.54
C PHE A 68 12.59 -9.13 -3.28
N LEU A 69 13.18 -8.77 -2.15
CA LEU A 69 12.76 -9.24 -0.83
C LEU A 69 11.65 -8.36 -0.24
N VAL A 70 11.40 -7.20 -0.84
CA VAL A 70 10.39 -6.23 -0.42
C VAL A 70 9.45 -5.93 -1.58
N MET A 71 8.24 -5.53 -1.25
CA MET A 71 7.19 -5.25 -2.20
C MET A 71 7.56 -4.03 -3.05
N THR A 72 7.54 -4.20 -4.37
CA THR A 72 7.90 -3.15 -5.33
C THR A 72 6.67 -2.52 -5.97
N PHE A 73 6.86 -1.32 -6.51
CA PHE A 73 5.85 -0.67 -7.34
C PHE A 73 5.52 -1.52 -8.58
N GLY A 74 4.26 -1.49 -8.98
CA GLY A 74 3.77 -2.21 -10.17
C GLY A 74 3.13 -3.57 -9.88
N LEU A 75 3.27 -4.12 -8.66
CA LEU A 75 2.53 -5.31 -8.24
C LEU A 75 1.05 -4.99 -7.98
N THR A 76 0.13 -5.77 -8.55
CA THR A 76 -1.33 -5.53 -8.42
C THR A 76 -1.81 -5.54 -6.97
N ASN A 77 -1.22 -6.40 -6.14
CA ASN A 77 -1.63 -6.56 -4.75
C ASN A 77 -0.92 -5.59 -3.80
N ALA A 78 0.00 -4.75 -4.28
CA ALA A 78 0.78 -3.89 -3.40
C ALA A 78 -0.07 -2.92 -2.57
N PRO A 79 -1.00 -2.15 -3.16
CA PRO A 79 -1.79 -1.21 -2.39
C PRO A 79 -2.74 -1.91 -1.40
N ALA A 80 -3.38 -2.99 -1.83
CA ALA A 80 -4.28 -3.77 -0.97
C ALA A 80 -3.55 -4.38 0.24
N THR A 81 -2.34 -4.92 0.02
CA THR A 81 -1.51 -5.49 1.10
C THR A 81 -1.07 -4.41 2.08
N PHE A 82 -0.68 -3.24 1.56
CA PHE A 82 -0.25 -2.13 2.38
C PHE A 82 -1.41 -1.53 3.19
N CYS A 83 -2.59 -1.34 2.58
CA CYS A 83 -3.79 -0.91 3.28
C CYS A 83 -4.15 -1.89 4.41
N ASN A 84 -4.10 -3.20 4.15
CA ASN A 84 -4.37 -4.21 5.16
C ASN A 84 -3.39 -4.11 6.34
N LEU A 85 -2.09 -4.09 6.05
CA LEU A 85 -1.04 -3.97 7.09
C LEU A 85 -1.22 -2.69 7.92
N THR A 86 -1.44 -1.56 7.26
CA THR A 86 -1.56 -0.26 7.94
C THR A 86 -2.84 -0.21 8.77
N ASN A 87 -3.93 -0.80 8.28
CA ASN A 87 -5.17 -0.91 9.02
C ASN A 87 -5.04 -1.83 10.24
N ASP A 88 -4.29 -2.93 10.14
CA ASP A 88 -4.00 -3.80 11.28
C ASP A 88 -3.18 -3.07 12.35
N VAL A 89 -2.14 -2.32 11.95
CA VAL A 89 -1.26 -1.56 12.85
C VAL A 89 -1.99 -0.39 13.52
N LEU A 90 -2.84 0.32 12.78
CA LEU A 90 -3.54 1.53 13.25
C LEU A 90 -4.98 1.25 13.67
N TYR A 91 -5.37 -0.02 13.80
CA TYR A 91 -6.74 -0.48 14.00
C TYR A 91 -7.47 0.31 15.11
N GLU A 92 -6.80 0.54 16.23
CA GLU A 92 -7.36 1.26 17.39
C GLU A 92 -7.69 2.74 17.13
N TYR A 93 -7.11 3.32 16.08
CA TYR A 93 -7.20 4.73 15.70
C TYR A 93 -8.01 4.96 14.42
N LEU A 94 -8.25 3.90 13.65
CA LEU A 94 -9.08 3.95 12.45
C LEU A 94 -10.48 4.49 12.77
N ASP A 95 -11.03 5.30 11.86
CA ASP A 95 -12.35 5.94 11.94
C ASP A 95 -12.56 6.91 13.11
N ARG A 96 -11.64 6.95 14.09
CA ARG A 96 -11.62 7.94 15.16
C ARG A 96 -10.97 9.23 14.67
N PHE A 97 -9.69 9.13 14.34
CA PHE A 97 -8.88 10.25 13.89
C PHE A 97 -7.85 9.89 12.81
N VAL A 98 -7.63 8.61 12.52
CA VAL A 98 -6.74 8.14 11.45
C VAL A 98 -7.56 7.64 10.27
N VAL A 99 -7.13 8.00 9.06
CA VAL A 99 -7.64 7.45 7.81
C VAL A 99 -6.46 7.05 6.93
N VAL A 100 -6.50 5.83 6.38
CA VAL A 100 -5.44 5.29 5.52
C VAL A 100 -5.95 5.24 4.09
N TYR A 101 -5.13 5.71 3.14
CA TYR A 101 -5.42 5.62 1.72
C TYR A 101 -4.13 5.30 0.94
N LEU A 102 -4.04 4.07 0.42
CA LEU A 102 -2.84 3.58 -0.26
C LEU A 102 -1.61 3.81 0.62
N ASP A 103 -0.62 4.57 0.17
CA ASP A 103 0.62 4.92 0.87
C ASP A 103 0.53 6.14 1.79
N ASP A 104 -0.64 6.76 1.89
CA ASP A 104 -0.87 7.96 2.70
C ASP A 104 -1.66 7.64 3.99
N ILE A 105 -1.18 8.18 5.11
CA ILE A 105 -1.90 8.19 6.39
C ILE A 105 -2.34 9.62 6.68
N VAL A 106 -3.63 9.83 6.86
CA VAL A 106 -4.20 11.13 7.21
C VAL A 106 -4.67 11.10 8.66
N ILE A 107 -4.11 12.01 9.46
CA ILE A 107 -4.49 12.22 10.85
C ILE A 107 -5.35 13.48 10.92
N THR A 108 -6.50 13.39 11.58
CA THR A 108 -7.45 14.49 11.75
C THR A 108 -7.57 14.88 13.20
N LEU A 109 -7.70 16.17 13.47
CA LEU A 109 -8.08 16.66 14.79
C LEU A 109 -9.52 17.18 14.71
N LYS A 110 -10.42 16.47 15.40
CA LYS A 110 -11.80 16.89 15.63
C LYS A 110 -11.84 17.77 16.89
N HIS A 111 -12.64 18.83 16.85
CA HIS A 111 -12.89 19.71 17.99
C HIS A 111 -14.22 19.36 18.64
#